data_AF-A0A7S4E7W6-F1
#
_entry.id   AF-A0A7S4E7W6-F1
#
_cell.length_a   1.000
_cell.length_b   1.000
_cell.length_c   1.000
_cell.angle_alpha   90.00
_cell.angle_beta   90.00
_cell.angle_gamma   90.00
#
_symmetry.space_group_name_H-M   'P 1'
#
loop_
_entity.id
_entity.type
_entity.pdbx_description
1 polymer ?
#
loop_
_entity_poly.entity_id
_entity_poly.type
_entity_poly.pdbx_seq_one_letter_code
_entity_poly.pdbx_strand_id
1 'polypeptide(L)'
;MWRYLCLATAAWALAPPKINLGDYLVQRAVQQQLNYMADLKNEPLGNWLKAFQDHAHLDSNSPRRFPGTYSAAFGQLNKPFQEYLVDMGTAEKEVVEIAVAPRRRLSARELANPFLAKQAMEVYDEVIDPKQVLKRLVTTADVMVDTWAFQFSELEKADQERVALERQIGGLPDAAMLRDAELAEGGETRTSWYTEDEPMPLYAFEC
;
A
#
# COMPACT_ATOMS: atom_id res chain seq x y z
N MET A 1 6.24 0.92 -48.64
CA MET A 1 5.28 0.35 -47.67
C MET A 1 6.09 -0.28 -46.54
N TRP A 2 5.85 0.17 -45.29
CA TRP A 2 6.17 -0.46 -44.00
C TRP A 2 7.67 -0.73 -43.74
N ARG A 3 8.48 0.18 -43.15
CA ARG A 3 8.47 0.74 -41.78
C ARG A 3 8.19 -0.29 -40.67
N TYR A 4 9.18 -1.14 -40.38
CA TYR A 4 9.33 -1.70 -39.03
C TYR A 4 10.20 -0.74 -38.22
N LEU A 5 9.52 0.18 -37.52
CA LEU A 5 10.13 0.88 -36.38
C LEU A 5 10.51 -0.19 -35.36
N CYS A 6 11.81 -0.36 -35.11
CA CYS A 6 12.29 -0.97 -33.89
C CYS A 6 11.82 -0.10 -32.72
N LEU A 7 10.66 -0.41 -32.15
CA LEU A 7 10.29 -0.02 -30.79
C LEU A 7 11.11 -0.90 -29.82
N ALA A 8 12.43 -0.76 -29.87
CA ALA A 8 13.24 -0.93 -28.69
C ALA A 8 13.11 0.37 -27.89
N THR A 9 11.91 0.60 -27.33
CA THR A 9 11.78 1.57 -26.23
C THR A 9 12.75 1.08 -25.18
N ALA A 10 13.78 1.87 -24.95
CA ALA A 10 14.77 1.66 -23.92
C ALA A 10 14.04 1.33 -22.61
N ALA A 11 13.93 0.04 -22.30
CA ALA A 11 13.81 -0.41 -20.94
C ALA A 11 15.14 0.01 -20.33
N TRP A 12 15.14 1.21 -19.74
CA TRP A 12 16.23 1.65 -18.90
C TRP A 12 16.47 0.49 -17.93
N ALA A 13 17.62 -0.14 -18.07
CA ALA A 13 18.24 -0.89 -16.99
C ALA A 13 18.61 0.11 -15.89
N LEU A 14 17.61 0.74 -15.30
CA LEU A 14 17.70 1.29 -13.97
C LEU A 14 17.95 0.06 -13.11
N ALA A 15 19.17 -0.04 -12.57
CA ALA A 15 19.42 -0.92 -11.44
C ALA A 15 18.24 -0.77 -10.47
N PRO A 16 17.75 -1.87 -9.87
CA PRO A 16 16.65 -1.77 -8.90
C PRO A 16 17.02 -0.65 -7.92
N PRO A 17 16.10 0.30 -7.67
CA PRO A 17 16.41 1.44 -6.81
C PRO A 17 17.04 0.89 -5.54
N LYS A 18 18.17 1.46 -5.12
CA LYS A 18 18.79 1.14 -3.84
C LYS A 18 17.85 1.68 -2.76
N ILE A 19 16.81 0.90 -2.46
CA ILE A 19 15.79 1.25 -1.49
C ILE A 19 16.42 1.01 -0.12
N ASN A 20 16.55 2.07 0.66
CA ASN A 20 16.85 1.95 2.06
C ASN A 20 15.55 1.59 2.79
N LEU A 21 15.49 0.40 3.38
CA LEU A 21 14.32 -0.07 4.12
C LEU A 21 13.96 0.88 5.27
N GLY A 22 14.96 1.51 5.89
CA GLY A 22 14.74 2.50 6.95
C GLY A 22 13.97 3.73 6.46
N ASP A 23 14.31 4.25 5.28
CA ASP A 23 13.58 5.37 4.66
C ASP A 23 12.14 5.00 4.39
N TYR A 24 11.91 3.78 3.89
CA TYR A 24 10.56 3.29 3.63
C TYR A 24 9.75 3.10 4.91
N LEU A 25 10.34 2.52 5.96
CA LEU A 25 9.67 2.32 7.24
C LEU A 25 9.26 3.65 7.88
N VAL A 26 10.17 4.62 7.91
CA VAL A 26 9.88 5.95 8.47
C VAL A 26 8.84 6.68 7.61
N GLN A 27 8.94 6.61 6.28
CA GLN A 27 7.91 7.14 5.38
C GLN A 27 6.53 6.54 5.69
N ARG A 28 6.43 5.21 5.85
CA ARG A 28 5.16 4.55 6.18
C ARG A 28 4.66 4.93 7.58
N ALA A 29 5.55 5.08 8.55
CA ALA A 29 5.18 5.56 9.87
C ALA A 29 4.59 6.98 9.81
N VAL A 30 5.17 7.89 9.01
CA VAL A 30 4.62 9.24 8.78
C VAL A 30 3.23 9.16 8.16
N GLN A 31 3.06 8.38 7.10
CA GLN A 31 1.75 8.19 6.44
C GLN A 31 0.69 7.63 7.40
N GLN A 32 1.07 6.65 8.23
CA GLN A 32 0.19 6.05 9.23
C GLN A 32 -0.20 7.07 10.32
N GLN A 33 0.75 7.88 10.78
CA GLN A 33 0.45 8.94 11.76
C GLN A 33 -0.43 10.03 11.16
N LEU A 34 -0.20 10.45 9.91
CA LEU A 34 -1.08 11.39 9.21
C LEU A 34 -2.50 10.85 9.09
N ASN A 35 -2.66 9.56 8.76
CA ASN A 35 -3.96 8.91 8.73
C ASN A 35 -4.63 8.90 10.12
N TYR A 36 -3.87 8.59 11.16
CA TYR A 36 -4.38 8.57 12.53
C TYR A 36 -4.81 9.96 13.02
N MET A 37 -4.02 11.01 12.76
CA MET A 37 -4.37 12.39 13.14
C MET A 37 -5.62 12.86 12.39
N ALA A 38 -5.76 12.47 11.13
CA ALA A 38 -6.96 12.70 10.35
C ALA A 38 -8.21 12.05 10.96
N ASP A 39 -8.12 10.81 11.42
CA ASP A 39 -9.23 10.10 12.07
C ASP A 39 -9.62 10.74 13.41
N LEU A 40 -8.63 11.20 14.18
CA LEU A 40 -8.84 11.92 15.43
C LEU A 40 -9.27 13.38 15.23
N LYS A 41 -9.28 13.89 13.99
CA LYS A 41 -9.49 15.31 13.67
C LYS A 41 -8.50 16.24 14.40
N ASN A 42 -7.29 15.76 14.65
CA ASN A 42 -6.19 16.59 15.15
C ASN A 42 -5.51 17.29 13.97
N GLU A 43 -6.19 18.30 13.43
CA GLU A 43 -5.70 19.13 12.34
C GLU A 43 -4.39 19.87 12.69
N PRO A 44 -4.20 20.44 13.89
CA PRO A 44 -2.97 21.16 14.24
C PRO A 44 -1.73 20.29 14.12
N LEU A 45 -1.74 19.12 14.77
CA LEU A 45 -0.61 18.19 14.73
C LEU A 45 -0.42 17.58 13.34
N GLY A 46 -1.52 17.29 12.64
CA GLY A 46 -1.47 16.77 11.27
C GLY A 46 -0.89 17.78 10.27
N ASN A 47 -1.29 19.06 10.36
CA ASN A 47 -0.78 20.13 9.51
C ASN A 47 0.68 20.43 9.82
N TRP A 48 1.06 20.43 11.10
CA TRP A 48 2.45 20.55 11.50
C TRP A 48 3.31 19.43 10.91
N LEU A 49 2.88 18.17 11.01
CA LEU A 49 3.64 17.04 10.47
C LEU A 49 3.76 17.08 8.93
N LYS A 50 2.74 17.60 8.23
CA LYS A 50 2.82 17.83 6.78
C LYS A 50 3.79 18.95 6.42
N ALA A 51 3.83 20.02 7.22
CA ALA A 51 4.76 21.12 7.01
C ALA A 51 6.19 20.73 7.37
N PHE A 52 6.37 19.85 8.36
CA PHE A 52 7.67 19.35 8.78
C PHE A 52 8.39 18.67 7.61
N GLN A 53 9.46 19.31 7.12
CA GLN A 53 10.21 18.91 5.94
C GLN A 53 9.37 18.74 4.66
N ASP A 54 8.27 19.48 4.49
CA ASP A 54 7.44 19.47 3.27
C ASP A 54 6.94 18.06 2.87
N HIS A 55 6.16 17.44 3.77
CA HIS A 55 5.57 16.12 3.62
C HIS A 55 4.10 16.13 3.18
N ALA A 56 3.62 17.21 2.57
CA ALA A 56 2.26 17.27 2.05
C ALA A 56 1.98 16.15 1.01
N HIS A 57 2.99 15.74 0.24
CA HIS A 57 2.91 14.65 -0.73
C HIS A 57 2.77 13.25 -0.11
N LEU A 58 3.06 13.12 1.19
CA LEU A 58 2.89 11.86 1.91
C LEU A 58 1.46 11.68 2.44
N ASP A 59 0.62 12.72 2.41
CA ASP A 59 -0.79 12.58 2.80
C ASP A 59 -1.62 11.83 1.74
N SER A 60 -2.84 11.46 2.11
CA SER A 60 -3.82 10.87 1.20
C SER A 60 -4.20 11.85 0.10
N ASN A 61 -4.12 11.40 -1.15
CA ASN A 61 -4.63 12.13 -2.31
C ASN A 61 -6.17 12.15 -2.40
N SER A 62 -6.87 11.53 -1.45
CA SER A 62 -8.33 11.42 -1.42
C SER A 62 -8.92 11.92 -0.10
N PRO A 63 -10.02 12.71 -0.17
CA PRO A 63 -10.76 13.11 1.03
C PRO A 63 -11.43 11.92 1.73
N ARG A 64 -11.65 10.80 1.02
CA ARG A 64 -12.26 9.58 1.59
C ARG A 64 -11.24 8.59 2.18
N ARG A 65 -9.94 8.89 2.06
CA ARG A 65 -8.82 8.17 2.73
C ARG A 65 -8.93 6.64 2.68
N PHE A 66 -9.04 6.08 1.46
CA PHE A 66 -9.06 4.64 1.25
C PHE A 66 -7.65 4.05 1.13
N PRO A 67 -7.46 2.74 1.39
CA PRO A 67 -6.24 2.04 0.99
C PRO A 67 -5.91 2.33 -0.49
N GLY A 68 -4.65 2.68 -0.78
CA GLY A 68 -4.20 3.08 -2.13
C GLY A 68 -4.30 4.57 -2.47
N THR A 69 -4.79 5.41 -1.54
CA THR A 69 -4.81 6.88 -1.73
C THR A 69 -3.51 7.56 -1.30
N TYR A 70 -2.69 6.87 -0.51
CA TYR A 70 -1.32 7.25 -0.18
C TYR A 70 -0.37 6.80 -1.27
N SER A 71 0.70 7.56 -1.49
CA SER A 71 1.73 7.13 -2.44
C SER A 71 2.41 5.84 -1.96
N ALA A 72 2.53 4.89 -2.88
CA ALA A 72 3.23 3.62 -2.65
C ALA A 72 4.72 3.65 -3.06
N ALA A 73 5.19 4.78 -3.59
CA ALA A 73 6.57 4.92 -4.02
C ALA A 73 7.53 4.90 -2.81
N PHE A 74 8.70 4.30 -3.01
CA PHE A 74 9.74 4.18 -2.00
C PHE A 74 10.60 5.46 -1.95
N GLY A 75 11.16 5.75 -0.78
CA GLY A 75 12.18 6.78 -0.62
C GLY A 75 11.68 8.21 -0.87
N GLN A 76 10.44 8.50 -0.48
CA GLN A 76 9.84 9.83 -0.63
C GLN A 76 10.08 10.76 0.56
N LEU A 77 10.98 10.38 1.47
CA LEU A 77 11.50 11.30 2.47
C LEU A 77 12.43 12.30 1.79
N ASN A 78 12.36 13.57 2.17
CA ASN A 78 13.21 14.61 1.61
C ASN A 78 14.67 14.54 2.14
N LYS A 79 14.90 13.73 3.18
CA LYS A 79 16.21 13.42 3.75
C LYS A 79 16.30 11.94 4.11
N PRO A 80 17.51 11.36 4.23
CA PRO A 80 17.69 10.04 4.81
C PRO A 80 17.05 9.94 6.19
N PHE A 81 16.49 8.77 6.53
CA PHE A 81 15.69 8.58 7.75
C PHE A 81 16.46 8.93 9.03
N GLN A 82 17.77 8.72 9.05
CA GLN A 82 18.61 9.04 10.20
C GLN A 82 18.63 10.54 10.46
N GLU A 83 18.86 11.34 9.42
CA GLU A 83 18.82 12.79 9.49
C GLU A 83 17.42 13.29 9.81
N TYR A 84 16.38 12.69 9.21
CA TYR A 84 14.99 13.00 9.51
C TYR A 84 14.64 12.83 11.00
N LEU A 85 15.03 11.70 11.60
CA LEU A 85 14.76 11.40 13.00
C LEU A 85 15.59 12.30 13.93
N VAL A 86 16.84 12.62 13.57
CA VAL A 86 17.66 13.58 14.31
C VAL A 86 17.02 14.96 14.29
N ASP A 87 16.65 15.47 13.10
CA ASP A 87 15.99 16.77 12.95
C ASP A 87 14.73 16.85 13.81
N MET A 88 13.90 15.81 13.80
CA MET A 88 12.68 15.76 14.62
C MET A 88 12.99 15.67 16.13
N GLY A 89 14.08 15.00 16.51
CA GLY A 89 14.53 14.92 17.90
C GLY A 89 15.13 16.22 18.44
N THR A 90 15.69 17.04 17.55
CA THR A 90 16.26 18.37 17.87
C THR A 90 15.28 19.51 17.68
N ALA A 91 14.16 19.29 16.99
CA ALA A 91 13.14 20.30 16.77
C ALA A 91 12.60 20.86 18.08
N GLU A 92 12.45 22.19 18.13
CA GLU A 92 11.90 22.89 19.28
C GLU A 92 10.40 22.67 19.39
N LYS A 93 9.86 22.84 20.60
CA LYS A 93 8.42 22.79 20.81
C LYS A 93 7.78 23.99 20.14
N GLU A 94 6.68 23.76 19.45
CA GLU A 94 5.95 24.80 18.75
C GLU A 94 4.61 25.04 19.45
N VAL A 95 4.22 26.30 19.60
CA VAL A 95 2.90 26.67 20.13
C VAL A 95 2.08 27.19 18.97
N VAL A 96 0.96 26.53 18.70
CA VAL A 96 0.06 26.86 17.60
C VAL A 96 -1.24 27.41 18.18
N GLU A 97 -1.58 28.64 17.80
CA GLU A 97 -2.87 29.25 18.15
C GLU A 97 -3.97 28.68 17.25
N ILE A 98 -5.02 28.11 17.85
CA ILE A 98 -6.12 27.49 17.11
C ILE A 98 -7.40 28.25 17.39
N ALA A 99 -7.96 28.83 16.33
CA ALA A 99 -9.28 29.44 16.35
C ALA A 99 -10.36 28.37 16.16
N VAL A 100 -11.11 28.05 17.21
CA VAL A 100 -12.22 27.09 17.14
C VAL A 100 -13.46 27.80 16.64
N ALA A 101 -13.97 27.31 15.50
CA ALA A 101 -15.26 27.76 15.00
C ALA A 101 -16.37 27.47 16.03
N PRO A 102 -17.37 28.35 16.17
CA PRO A 102 -18.36 28.22 17.22
C PRO A 102 -19.21 26.97 17.01
N ARG A 103 -19.56 26.29 18.11
CA ARG A 103 -20.30 25.00 18.09
C ARG A 103 -21.66 25.07 17.38
N ARG A 104 -22.25 26.27 17.26
CA ARG A 104 -23.52 26.53 16.57
C ARG A 104 -23.28 27.45 15.37
N ARG A 105 -23.73 27.02 14.18
CA ARG A 105 -23.81 27.90 13.01
C ARG A 105 -24.86 28.97 13.27
N LEU A 106 -24.42 30.21 13.50
CA LEU A 106 -25.30 31.36 13.68
C LEU A 106 -25.89 31.76 12.33
N SER A 107 -27.19 32.06 12.30
CA SER A 107 -27.86 32.62 11.12
C SER A 107 -27.37 34.06 10.84
N ALA A 108 -27.53 34.55 9.61
CA ALA A 108 -27.09 35.90 9.22
C ALA A 108 -27.68 37.01 10.12
N ARG A 109 -28.88 36.79 10.66
CA ARG A 109 -29.57 37.72 11.58
C ARG A 109 -28.98 37.66 13.00
N GLU A 110 -28.50 36.51 13.42
CA GLU A 110 -27.80 36.33 14.71
C GLU A 110 -26.35 36.80 14.64
N LEU A 111 -25.69 36.71 13.48
CA LEU A 111 -24.36 37.29 13.23
C LEU A 111 -24.36 38.82 13.29
N ALA A 112 -25.49 39.47 12.95
CA ALA A 112 -25.66 40.91 13.13
C ALA A 112 -25.75 41.33 14.60
N ASN A 113 -25.86 40.38 15.55
CA ASN A 113 -25.84 40.67 16.97
C ASN A 113 -24.39 40.68 17.49
N PRO A 114 -23.85 41.85 17.92
CA PRO A 114 -22.47 41.99 18.35
C PRO A 114 -22.13 41.18 19.62
N PHE A 115 -23.13 40.75 20.41
CA PHE A 115 -22.90 39.92 21.60
C PHE A 115 -22.79 38.43 21.26
N LEU A 116 -23.53 37.94 20.26
CA LEU A 116 -23.40 36.56 19.76
C LEU A 116 -22.18 36.40 18.86
N ALA A 117 -21.80 37.45 18.13
CA ALA A 117 -20.58 37.50 17.35
C ALA A 117 -19.30 37.48 18.21
N LYS A 118 -19.34 37.95 19.46
CA LYS A 118 -18.21 37.87 20.41
C LYS A 118 -18.07 36.53 21.11
N GLN A 119 -19.13 35.72 21.15
CA GLN A 119 -19.07 34.31 21.55
C GLN A 119 -18.42 33.42 20.48
N ALA A 120 -18.01 33.99 19.34
CA ALA A 120 -17.87 33.24 18.09
C ALA A 120 -16.47 32.66 17.80
N MET A 121 -15.47 32.79 18.66
CA MET A 121 -14.20 32.08 18.43
C MET A 121 -13.44 31.91 19.74
N GLU A 122 -13.43 30.69 20.25
CA GLU A 122 -12.53 30.30 21.34
C GLU A 122 -11.17 30.04 20.71
N VAL A 123 -10.18 30.88 21.05
CA VAL A 123 -8.79 30.66 20.67
C VAL A 123 -8.12 29.93 21.83
N TYR A 124 -7.48 28.80 21.55
CA TYR A 124 -6.62 28.14 22.52
C TYR A 124 -5.27 27.81 21.90
N ASP A 125 -4.26 27.75 22.75
CA ASP A 125 -2.89 27.43 22.37
C ASP A 125 -2.68 25.92 22.50
N GLU A 126 -2.26 25.26 21.44
CA GLU A 126 -1.82 23.87 21.48
C GLU A 126 -0.30 23.81 21.38
N VAL A 127 0.32 23.10 22.33
CA VAL A 127 1.77 22.86 22.33
C VAL A 127 2.05 21.56 21.59
N ILE A 128 2.72 21.68 20.45
CA ILE A 128 3.23 20.55 19.67
C ILE A 128 4.62 20.20 20.21
N ASP A 129 4.78 18.95 20.65
CA ASP A 129 6.06 18.41 21.12
C ASP A 129 6.63 17.42 20.07
N PRO A 130 7.59 17.84 19.22
CA PRO A 130 8.16 16.99 18.18
C PRO A 130 8.75 15.68 18.71
N LYS A 131 9.23 15.66 19.96
CA LYS A 131 9.79 14.46 20.59
C LYS A 131 8.73 13.39 20.85
N GLN A 132 7.49 13.81 21.14
CA GLN A 132 6.37 12.88 21.27
C GLN A 132 5.97 12.31 19.90
N VAL A 133 6.00 13.13 18.85
CA VAL A 133 5.75 12.68 17.47
C VAL A 133 6.83 11.68 17.05
N LEU A 134 8.10 12.00 17.28
CA LEU A 134 9.23 11.11 17.03
C LEU A 134 9.05 9.75 17.72
N LYS A 135 8.70 9.75 19.01
CA LYS A 135 8.46 8.51 19.76
C LYS A 135 7.37 7.66 19.10
N ARG A 136 6.26 8.29 18.67
CA ARG A 136 5.17 7.59 17.98
C ARG A 136 5.61 7.03 16.62
N LEU A 137 6.40 7.79 15.85
CA LEU A 137 6.92 7.34 14.56
C LEU A 137 7.82 6.12 14.72
N VAL A 138 8.80 6.17 15.63
CA VAL A 138 9.69 5.03 15.91
C VAL A 138 8.91 3.83 16.38
N THR A 139 7.99 4.01 17.33
CA THR A 139 7.13 2.90 17.84
C THR A 139 6.30 2.29 16.71
N THR A 140 5.76 3.11 15.80
CA THR A 140 4.98 2.62 14.65
C THR A 140 5.86 1.83 13.70
N ALA A 141 7.07 2.33 13.42
CA ALA A 141 8.04 1.62 12.58
C ALA A 141 8.45 0.27 13.19
N ASP A 142 8.72 0.22 14.50
CA ASP A 142 9.05 -1.02 15.20
C ASP A 142 7.92 -2.06 15.09
N VAL A 143 6.68 -1.65 15.37
CA VAL A 143 5.50 -2.53 15.25
C VAL A 143 5.31 -3.01 13.81
N MET A 144 5.57 -2.16 12.81
CA MET A 144 5.51 -2.56 11.41
C MET A 144 6.57 -3.61 11.08
N VAL A 145 7.80 -3.45 11.57
CA VAL A 145 8.89 -4.42 11.38
C VAL A 145 8.51 -5.76 12.02
N ASP A 146 8.02 -5.76 13.25
CA ASP A 146 7.59 -6.98 13.96
C ASP A 146 6.46 -7.70 13.21
N THR A 147 5.49 -6.92 12.72
CA THR A 147 4.35 -7.47 11.95
C THR A 147 4.81 -8.07 10.63
N TRP A 148 5.72 -7.39 9.91
CA TRP A 148 6.28 -7.91 8.67
C TRP A 148 7.12 -9.15 8.90
N ALA A 149 7.96 -9.17 9.93
CA ALA A 149 8.75 -10.34 10.29
C ALA A 149 7.86 -11.56 10.59
N PHE A 150 6.78 -11.35 11.35
CA PHE A 150 5.77 -12.38 11.59
C PHE A 150 5.13 -12.87 10.28
N GLN A 151 4.64 -11.95 9.44
CA GLN A 151 4.00 -12.30 8.17
C GLN A 151 4.94 -13.04 7.20
N PHE A 152 6.21 -12.62 7.11
CA PHE A 152 7.20 -13.32 6.29
C PHE A 152 7.45 -14.74 6.79
N SER A 153 7.48 -14.95 8.12
CA SER A 153 7.64 -16.29 8.68
C SER A 153 6.45 -17.21 8.38
N GLU A 154 5.22 -16.68 8.38
CA GLU A 154 4.03 -17.44 8.01
C GLU A 154 3.99 -17.75 6.51
N LEU A 155 4.40 -16.80 5.66
CA LEU A 155 4.53 -17.01 4.22
C LEU A 155 5.57 -18.07 3.88
N GLU A 156 6.70 -18.09 4.59
CA GLU A 156 7.72 -19.12 4.40
C GLU A 156 7.19 -20.52 4.73
N LYS A 157 6.46 -20.68 5.85
CA LYS A 157 5.82 -21.95 6.20
C LYS A 157 4.80 -22.39 5.16
N ALA A 158 3.93 -21.47 4.72
CA ALA A 158 2.93 -21.75 3.70
C ALA A 158 3.57 -22.14 2.36
N ASP A 159 4.69 -21.51 1.98
CA ASP A 159 5.43 -21.89 0.77
C ASP A 159 6.08 -23.27 0.90
N GLN A 160 6.65 -23.60 2.07
CA GLN A 160 7.18 -24.95 2.33
C GLN A 160 6.09 -26.03 2.24
N GLU A 161 4.89 -25.76 2.76
CA GLU A 161 3.73 -26.65 2.65
C GLU A 161 3.28 -26.81 1.18
N ARG A 162 3.18 -25.70 0.44
CA ARG A 162 2.89 -25.71 -1.00
C ARG A 162 3.90 -26.57 -1.77
N VAL A 163 5.20 -26.35 -1.54
CA VAL A 163 6.27 -27.11 -2.21
C VAL A 163 6.22 -28.59 -1.84
N ALA A 164 5.88 -28.93 -0.58
CA ALA A 164 5.72 -30.32 -0.16
C ALA A 164 4.53 -31.01 -0.87
N LEU A 165 3.40 -30.31 -1.01
CA LEU A 165 2.23 -30.79 -1.76
C LEU A 165 2.54 -30.96 -3.26
N GLU A 166 3.22 -30.00 -3.88
CA GLU A 166 3.62 -30.08 -5.29
C GLU A 166 4.54 -31.28 -5.56
N ARG A 167 5.43 -31.61 -4.62
CA ARG A 167 6.29 -32.81 -4.71
C ARG A 167 5.50 -34.11 -4.58
N GLN A 168 4.42 -34.14 -3.81
CA GLN A 168 3.56 -35.32 -3.66
C GLN A 168 2.63 -35.53 -4.85
N ILE A 169 2.12 -34.45 -5.44
CA ILE A 169 1.20 -34.47 -6.59
C ILE A 169 1.95 -34.72 -7.90
N GLY A 170 3.29 -34.55 -7.91
CA GLY A 170 4.12 -34.85 -9.07
C GLY A 170 4.26 -33.68 -10.04
N GLY A 171 4.47 -32.45 -9.54
CA GLY A 171 4.81 -31.28 -10.36
C GLY A 171 3.71 -30.82 -11.34
N LEU A 172 3.97 -29.70 -12.03
CA LEU A 172 3.14 -29.23 -13.14
C LEU A 172 2.99 -30.34 -14.20
N PRO A 173 1.84 -30.45 -14.90
CA PRO A 173 1.64 -31.48 -15.90
C PRO A 173 2.77 -31.42 -16.93
N ASP A 174 3.46 -32.54 -17.14
CA ASP A 174 4.55 -32.62 -18.11
C ASP A 174 3.99 -32.41 -19.53
N ALA A 175 4.83 -32.01 -20.49
CA ALA A 175 4.41 -31.77 -21.87
C ALA A 175 3.79 -33.02 -22.54
N ALA A 176 4.03 -34.21 -21.98
CA ALA A 176 3.32 -35.44 -22.33
C ALA A 176 1.86 -35.44 -21.81
N MET A 177 1.63 -35.06 -20.55
CA MET A 177 0.30 -35.01 -19.95
C MET A 177 -0.61 -33.93 -20.57
N LEU A 178 -0.04 -32.79 -20.98
CA LEU A 178 -0.79 -31.78 -21.72
C LEU A 178 -1.17 -32.26 -23.13
N ARG A 179 -0.27 -32.99 -23.82
CA ARG A 179 -0.57 -33.61 -25.12
C ARG A 179 -1.63 -34.69 -25.03
N ASP A 180 -1.61 -35.52 -23.98
CA ASP A 180 -2.61 -36.56 -23.74
C ASP A 180 -3.98 -35.94 -23.40
N ALA A 181 -4.01 -34.82 -22.66
CA ALA A 181 -5.23 -34.06 -22.40
C ALA A 181 -5.80 -33.41 -23.67
N GLU A 182 -4.95 -32.86 -24.54
CA GLU A 182 -5.35 -32.34 -25.86
C GLU A 182 -5.85 -33.46 -26.80
N LEU A 183 -5.25 -34.66 -26.74
CA LEU A 183 -5.71 -35.86 -27.45
C LEU A 183 -7.05 -36.38 -26.92
N ALA A 184 -7.37 -36.17 -25.65
CA ALA A 184 -8.66 -36.53 -25.09
C ALA A 184 -9.79 -35.55 -25.52
N GLU A 185 -9.48 -34.27 -25.69
CA GLU A 185 -10.43 -33.27 -26.21
C GLU A 185 -10.56 -33.30 -27.75
N GLY A 186 -9.50 -33.70 -28.46
CA GLY A 186 -9.43 -33.67 -29.93
C GLY A 186 -9.30 -35.04 -30.62
N GLY A 187 -9.44 -36.14 -29.88
CA GLY A 187 -9.17 -37.49 -30.40
C GLY A 187 -10.15 -37.93 -31.46
N GLU A 188 -9.68 -38.11 -32.70
CA GLU A 188 -10.46 -38.72 -33.78
C GLU A 188 -11.04 -40.06 -33.30
N THR A 189 -12.35 -40.12 -33.15
CA THR A 189 -13.08 -41.35 -32.86
C THR A 189 -13.24 -42.14 -34.15
N ARG A 190 -12.93 -43.43 -34.14
CA ARG A 190 -13.16 -44.31 -35.28
C ARG A 190 -14.26 -45.32 -34.94
N THR A 191 -15.27 -45.40 -35.78
CA THR A 191 -16.29 -46.46 -35.69
C THR A 191 -15.70 -47.78 -36.18
N SER A 192 -15.91 -48.84 -35.40
CA SER A 192 -15.60 -50.22 -35.80
C SER A 192 -16.43 -50.57 -37.04
N TRP A 193 -15.79 -51.11 -38.08
CA TRP A 193 -16.47 -51.52 -39.32
C TRP A 193 -17.38 -52.74 -39.13
N TYR A 194 -17.29 -53.45 -38.00
CA TYR A 194 -17.95 -54.75 -37.80
C TYR A 194 -19.12 -54.74 -36.81
N THR A 195 -19.25 -53.71 -35.97
CA THR A 195 -20.25 -53.72 -34.88
C THR A 195 -21.19 -52.51 -34.84
N GLU A 196 -20.99 -51.47 -35.67
CA GLU A 196 -21.86 -50.27 -35.72
C GLU A 196 -22.17 -49.60 -34.35
N ASP A 197 -21.39 -49.89 -33.30
CA ASP A 197 -21.58 -49.32 -31.96
C ASP A 197 -20.85 -47.98 -31.76
N GLU A 198 -21.14 -47.35 -30.60
CA GLU A 198 -20.70 -46.00 -30.18
C GLU A 198 -19.23 -45.66 -30.52
N PRO A 199 -18.96 -44.41 -30.92
CA PRO A 199 -17.63 -43.96 -31.31
C PRO A 199 -16.64 -44.14 -30.16
N MET A 200 -15.67 -45.05 -30.34
CA MET A 200 -14.64 -45.33 -29.35
C MET A 200 -13.30 -44.65 -29.72
N PRO A 201 -12.50 -44.26 -28.72
CA PRO A 201 -11.22 -43.62 -28.95
C PRO A 201 -10.21 -44.60 -29.58
N LEU A 202 -9.37 -44.10 -30.48
CA LEU A 202 -8.45 -44.90 -31.30
C LEU A 202 -7.49 -45.82 -30.51
N TYR A 203 -7.12 -45.45 -29.28
CA TYR A 203 -6.24 -46.26 -28.43
C TYR A 203 -6.89 -47.58 -27.94
N ALA A 204 -8.21 -47.71 -28.05
CA ALA A 204 -8.93 -48.93 -27.65
C ALA A 204 -8.93 -50.02 -28.74
N PHE A 205 -8.39 -49.74 -29.92
CA PHE A 205 -8.21 -50.74 -30.97
C PHE A 205 -6.81 -51.36 -30.83
N GLU A 206 -6.74 -52.60 -30.34
CA GLU A 206 -5.50 -53.38 -30.40
C GLU A 206 -5.17 -53.72 -31.87
N CYS A 207 -3.95 -53.41 -32.30
CA CYS A 207 -3.43 -53.76 -33.64
C CYS A 207 -3.18 -55.26 -33.79
#